data_AF-A0A7Y4WVD8-F1
#
_entry.id   AF-A0A7Y4WVD8-F1
#
_cell.length_a   1.000
_cell.length_b   1.000
_cell.length_c   1.000
_cell.angle_alpha   90.00
_cell.angle_beta   90.00
_cell.angle_gamma   90.00
#
_symmetry.space_group_name_H-M   'P 1'
#
loop_
_entity.id
_entity.type
_entity.pdbx_description
1 polymer ?
#
loop_
_entity_poly.entity_id
_entity_poly.type
_entity_poly.pdbx_seq_one_letter_code
_entity_poly.pdbx_strand_id
1 'polypeptide(L)' 'MTKLNSNSGCSKCGGVKVKPWKELSEDEKTIARRLPDANMLTTSELKHLSFCVRCWNVSPADDPRLA' A
#
# COMPACT_ATOMS: atom_id res chain seq x y z
N MET A 1 -19.32 12.41 -19.86
CA MET A 1 -19.17 12.23 -18.41
C MET A 1 -18.00 11.28 -18.20
N THR A 2 -16.80 11.83 -17.97
CA THR A 2 -15.56 11.07 -17.93
C THR A 2 -15.53 10.24 -16.65
N LYS A 3 -15.46 8.92 -16.83
CA LYS A 3 -15.36 7.87 -15.80
C LYS A 3 -14.41 8.34 -14.67
N LEU A 4 -14.94 8.52 -13.45
CA LEU A 4 -14.14 8.59 -12.22
C LEU A 4 -13.43 7.25 -12.10
N ASN A 5 -12.26 7.14 -12.74
CA ASN A 5 -11.43 5.97 -12.60
C ASN A 5 -10.90 6.04 -11.16
N SER A 6 -11.39 5.14 -10.31
CA SER A 6 -10.86 4.84 -8.98
C SER A 6 -9.38 4.52 -9.13
N ASN A 7 -8.56 5.56 -9.23
CA ASN A 7 -7.16 5.45 -9.54
C ASN A 7 -6.50 5.06 -8.23
N SER A 8 -6.39 3.75 -8.02
CA SER A 8 -5.61 3.05 -7.01
C SER A 8 -4.11 3.33 -7.17
N GLY A 9 -3.78 4.60 -7.33
CA GLY A 9 -2.44 5.14 -7.45
C GLY A 9 -2.00 5.72 -6.12
N CYS A 10 -0.69 5.77 -5.93
CA CYS A 10 -0.06 6.34 -4.77
C CYS A 10 -0.26 7.86 -4.77
N SER A 11 -0.94 8.37 -3.74
CA SER A 11 -1.19 9.81 -3.56
C SER A 11 0.08 10.66 -3.39
N LYS A 12 1.25 10.03 -3.12
CA LYS A 12 2.53 10.75 -2.99
C LYS A 12 3.29 10.88 -4.31
N CYS A 13 3.40 9.81 -5.09
CA CYS A 13 4.25 9.80 -6.28
C CYS A 13 3.47 9.72 -7.60
N GLY A 14 2.14 9.67 -7.54
CA GLY A 14 1.26 9.46 -8.69
C GLY A 14 1.43 8.10 -9.36
N GLY A 15 2.19 7.17 -8.77
CA GLY A 15 2.43 5.85 -9.32
C GLY A 15 1.20 4.96 -9.18
N VAL A 16 0.75 4.33 -10.26
CA VAL A 16 -0.41 3.42 -10.29
C VAL A 16 -0.18 2.04 -9.66
N LYS A 17 1.02 1.78 -9.15
CA LYS A 17 1.39 0.49 -8.55
C LYS A 17 1.41 0.60 -7.02
N VAL A 18 0.22 0.52 -6.43
CA VAL A 18 0.03 0.33 -5.00
C VAL A 18 -0.45 -1.10 -4.79
N LYS A 19 0.19 -1.82 -3.87
CA LYS A 19 -0.15 -3.21 -3.58
C LYS A 19 -0.45 -3.38 -2.09
N PRO A 20 -1.50 -4.13 -1.72
CA PRO A 20 -1.70 -4.54 -0.34
C PRO A 20 -0.58 -5.49 0.11
N TRP A 21 -0.31 -5.56 1.42
CA TRP A 21 0.75 -6.42 1.98
C TRP A 21 0.71 -7.88 1.49
N LYS A 22 -0.48 -8.44 1.30
CA LYS A 22 -0.66 -9.81 0.80
C LYS A 22 -0.14 -10.02 -0.63
N GLU A 23 -0.15 -8.99 -1.45
CA GLU A 23 0.29 -8.99 -2.86
C GLU A 23 1.78 -8.60 -3.02
N LEU A 24 2.45 -8.20 -1.93
CA LEU A 24 3.88 -7.97 -1.95
C LEU A 24 4.66 -9.29 -2.02
N SER A 25 5.68 -9.34 -2.87
CA SER A 25 6.71 -10.39 -2.89
C SER A 25 7.50 -10.43 -1.58
N GLU A 26 8.25 -11.50 -1.31
CA GLU A 26 9.04 -11.61 -0.07
C GLU A 26 10.12 -10.52 0.06
N ASP A 27 10.77 -10.17 -1.06
CA ASP A 27 11.69 -9.03 -1.12
C ASP A 27 10.97 -7.70 -0.82
N GLU A 28 9.81 -7.50 -1.43
CA GLU A 28 8.99 -6.30 -1.23
C GLU A 28 8.52 -6.20 0.24
N LYS A 29 8.13 -7.31 0.87
CA LYS A 29 7.78 -7.38 2.29
C LYS A 29 8.97 -7.07 3.19
N THR A 30 10.17 -7.51 2.82
CA THR A 30 11.40 -7.22 3.56
C THR A 30 11.71 -5.72 3.54
N ILE A 31 11.53 -5.06 2.39
CA ILE A 31 11.69 -3.60 2.28
C ILE A 31 10.60 -2.90 3.09
N ALA A 32 9.34 -3.32 2.95
CA ALA A 32 8.22 -2.73 3.66
C ALA A 32 8.39 -2.79 5.19
N ARG A 33 8.92 -3.88 5.76
CA ARG A 33 9.22 -3.96 7.22
C ARG A 33 10.32 -3.03 7.68
N ARG A 34 11.17 -2.54 6.78
CA ARG A 34 12.25 -1.59 7.13
C ARG A 34 11.78 -0.15 7.12
N LEU A 35 10.59 0.13 6.58
CA LEU A 35 10.06 1.49 6.54
C LEU A 35 9.76 1.98 7.96
N PRO A 36 10.02 3.26 8.28
CA PRO A 36 9.78 3.81 9.61
C PRO A 36 8.33 3.60 10.09
N ASP A 37 7.36 3.81 9.19
CA ASP A 37 5.94 3.68 9.51
C ASP A 37 5.47 2.22 9.68
N ALA A 38 6.23 1.26 9.17
CA ALA A 38 5.85 -0.15 9.14
C ALA A 38 6.71 -1.04 10.04
N ASN A 39 7.90 -0.59 10.44
CA ASN A 39 8.80 -1.39 11.29
C ASN A 39 8.28 -1.55 12.73
N MET A 40 7.44 -0.62 13.20
CA MET A 40 6.82 -0.67 14.52
C MET A 40 5.50 -1.47 14.50
N LEU A 41 5.02 -1.83 13.32
CA LEU A 41 3.73 -2.48 13.14
C LEU A 41 3.88 -4.01 13.14
N THR A 42 2.88 -4.68 13.71
CA THR A 42 2.82 -6.14 13.65
C THR A 42 2.43 -6.59 12.24
N THR A 43 2.73 -7.85 11.90
CA THR A 43 2.32 -8.42 10.61
C THR A 43 0.80 -8.35 10.38
N SER A 44 -0.01 -8.36 11.44
CA SER A 44 -1.46 -8.22 11.35
C SER A 44 -1.88 -6.80 10.95
N GLU A 45 -1.23 -5.78 11.50
CA GLU A 45 -1.45 -4.38 11.13
C GLU A 45 -1.03 -4.14 9.68
N LEU A 46 0.12 -4.68 9.26
CA LEU A 46 0.61 -4.55 7.88
C LEU A 46 -0.36 -5.13 6.84
N LYS A 47 -1.13 -6.18 7.18
CA LYS A 47 -2.14 -6.75 6.28
C LYS A 47 -3.24 -5.77 5.89
N HIS A 48 -3.53 -4.79 6.74
CA HIS A 48 -4.51 -3.74 6.49
C HIS A 48 -3.90 -2.53 5.80
N LEU A 49 -2.63 -2.61 5.38
CA LEU A 49 -1.92 -1.52 4.72
C LEU A 49 -1.59 -1.87 3.27
N SER A 50 -1.49 -0.81 2.49
CA SER A 50 -1.06 -0.81 1.11
C SER A 50 0.22 -0.02 0.95
N PHE A 51 1.11 -0.54 0.10
CA PHE A 51 2.45 -0.05 -0.11
C PHE A 51 2.63 0.31 -1.58
N CYS A 52 3.09 1.53 -1.84
CA CYS A 52 3.52 1.87 -3.18
C CYS A 52 4.87 1.22 -3.49
N VAL A 53 4.94 0.35 -4.49
CA VAL A 53 6.22 -0.30 -4.87
C VAL A 53 7.19 0.61 -5.63
N ARG A 54 6.84 1.89 -5.80
CA ARG A 54 7.66 2.92 -6.46
C ARG A 54 8.34 3.88 -5.48
N CYS A 55 7.62 4.31 -4.44
CA CYS A 55 8.14 5.25 -3.44
C CYS A 55 7.99 4.76 -1.99
N TRP A 56 7.46 3.56 -1.79
CA TRP A 56 7.23 2.94 -0.48
C TRP A 56 6.35 3.72 0.47
N ASN A 57 5.52 4.65 -0.04
CA ASN A 57 4.51 5.29 0.78
C ASN A 57 3.51 4.25 1.30
N VAL A 58 3.26 4.30 2.61
CA VAL A 58 2.29 3.48 3.32
C VAL A 58 0.94 4.19 3.32
N SER A 59 -0.13 3.45 3.09
CA SER A 59 -1.51 3.96 3.14
C SER A 59 -2.41 2.87 3.70
N PRO A 60 -3.54 3.22 4.34
CA PRO A 60 -4.56 2.22 4.65
C PRO A 60 -4.91 1.48 3.37
N ALA A 61 -5.04 0.15 3.45
CA ALA A 61 -5.56 -0.61 2.34
C ALA A 61 -6.99 -0.11 2.09
N ASP A 62 -7.24 0.29 0.85
CA ASP A 62 -8.58 0.67 0.39
C ASP A 62 -9.41 -0.62 0.39
N ASP A 63 -9.97 -0.96 1.55
CA ASP A 63 -10.89 -2.07 1.69
C ASP A 63 -12.28 -1.53 1.33
N PRO A 64 -12.88 -1.93 0.20
CA PRO A 64 -14.15 -1.39 -0.27
C PRO A 64 -15.34 -1.75 0.62
N ARG A 65 -15.12 -2.47 1.74
CA ARG A 65 -16.15 -2.82 2.74
C ARG A 65 -16.28 -1.78 3.86
N LEU A 66 -15.45 -0.73 3.84
CA LEU A 66 -15.47 0.36 4.84
C LEU A 66 -15.94 1.71 4.25
N ALA A 67 -16.63 1.68 3.10
CA ALA A 67 -17.24 2.84 2.46
C ALA A 67 -18.77 2.86 2.68
#